data_AF-A0A1F4MDV7-F1
#
_entry.id   AF-A0A1F4MDV7-F1
#
_cell.length_a   1.000
_cell.length_b   1.000
_cell.length_c   1.000
_cell.angle_alpha   90.00
_cell.angle_beta   90.00
_cell.angle_gamma   90.00
#
_symmetry.space_group_name_H-M   'P 1'
#
loop_
_entity.id
_entity.type
_entity.pdbx_description
1 polymer ?
#
loop_
_entity_poly.entity_id
_entity_poly.type
_entity_poly.pdbx_seq_one_letter_code
_entity_poly.pdbx_strand_id
1 'polypeptide(L)'
;MEANYHQPEAFRYALNSFIRTFKEVPQLLTMNTQNHAELKKAIEPAVNALHDSDLYKVLTTTRNFLVHRGMLELESQGSAGTTEGRKVKISFPFRVHPWESSDEAYIRYKEVCRTDKMMRGLIGPDCDSAPAIWRTWIIKDFPGRDLLDVAFEAWTRLGEVLSATVEARGGEPLDLSMPCRHDPELVKVKRFSQRDFFLEVEGIDLDEEERKWREEKAHRDAERGTQPTQRKKP
;
A
#
# COMPACT_ATOMS: atom_id res chain seq x y z
N MET A 1 7.62 -1.73 -6.80
CA MET A 1 6.16 -1.52 -6.90
C MET A 1 5.61 -0.87 -5.64
N GLU A 2 5.85 -1.43 -4.45
CA GLU A 2 5.35 -0.91 -3.16
C GLU A 2 5.63 0.59 -2.93
N ALA A 3 6.85 1.05 -3.19
CA ALA A 3 7.22 2.47 -3.04
C ALA A 3 6.36 3.44 -3.87
N ASN A 4 5.78 2.96 -4.97
CA ASN A 4 4.95 3.76 -5.88
C ASN A 4 3.46 3.49 -5.70
N TYR A 5 3.04 2.68 -4.72
CA TYR A 5 1.68 2.15 -4.62
C TYR A 5 0.58 3.23 -4.61
N HIS A 6 0.89 4.39 -4.02
CA HIS A 6 -0.02 5.53 -3.94
C HIS A 6 0.10 6.52 -5.11
N GLN A 7 1.00 6.27 -6.06
CA GLN A 7 1.31 7.11 -7.22
C GLN A 7 0.95 6.37 -8.52
N PRO A 8 -0.22 6.65 -9.13
CA PRO A 8 -0.80 5.84 -10.21
C PRO A 8 0.13 5.55 -11.38
N GLU A 9 0.73 6.58 -11.96
CA GLU A 9 1.55 6.44 -13.15
C GLU A 9 2.84 5.65 -12.85
N ALA A 10 3.49 5.97 -11.73
CA ALA A 10 4.69 5.24 -11.29
C ALA A 10 4.37 3.79 -10.90
N PHE A 11 3.18 3.52 -10.34
CA PHE A 11 2.72 2.17 -10.03
C PHE A 11 2.44 1.37 -11.31
N ARG A 12 1.68 1.93 -12.25
CA ARG A 12 1.40 1.33 -13.56
C ARG A 12 2.68 1.02 -14.30
N TYR A 13 3.63 1.94 -14.33
CA TYR A 13 4.92 1.74 -14.96
C TYR A 13 5.65 0.55 -14.32
N ALA A 14 5.77 0.52 -13.00
CA ALA A 14 6.43 -0.56 -12.28
C ALA A 14 5.75 -1.92 -12.51
N LEU A 15 4.41 -1.95 -12.54
CA LEU A 15 3.63 -3.15 -12.82
C LEU A 15 3.81 -3.63 -14.27
N ASN A 16 3.82 -2.72 -15.25
CA ASN A 16 4.11 -3.05 -16.64
C ASN A 16 5.49 -3.66 -16.79
N SER A 17 6.51 -3.08 -16.16
CA SER A 17 7.87 -3.62 -16.14
C SER A 17 7.90 -5.02 -15.50
N PHE A 18 7.21 -5.20 -14.38
CA PHE A 18 7.11 -6.49 -13.71
C PHE A 18 6.48 -7.56 -14.61
N ILE A 19 5.31 -7.29 -15.18
CA ILE A 19 4.60 -8.21 -16.07
C ILE A 19 5.45 -8.59 -17.29
N ARG A 20 6.17 -7.60 -17.85
CA ARG A 20 7.09 -7.85 -18.96
C ARG A 20 8.21 -8.82 -18.56
N THR A 21 8.89 -8.55 -17.45
CA THR A 21 9.96 -9.41 -16.92
C THR A 21 9.45 -10.81 -16.61
N PHE A 22 8.27 -10.91 -15.97
CA PHE A 22 7.67 -12.18 -15.59
C PHE A 22 7.42 -13.11 -16.79
N LYS A 23 7.05 -12.55 -17.95
CA LYS A 23 6.90 -13.31 -19.19
C LYS A 23 8.25 -13.61 -19.88
N GLU A 24 9.16 -12.64 -19.91
CA GLU A 24 10.38 -12.74 -20.71
C GLU A 24 11.46 -13.62 -20.08
N VAL A 25 11.55 -13.66 -18.76
CA VAL A 25 12.58 -14.45 -18.06
C VAL A 25 12.45 -15.96 -18.33
N PRO A 26 11.27 -16.60 -18.20
CA PRO A 26 11.12 -18.03 -18.55
C PRO A 26 11.46 -18.33 -20.01
N GLN A 27 11.11 -17.41 -20.92
CA GLN A 27 11.42 -17.55 -22.34
C GLN A 27 12.93 -17.51 -22.59
N LEU A 28 13.62 -16.50 -22.04
CA LEU A 28 15.07 -16.37 -22.15
C LEU A 28 15.79 -17.57 -21.53
N LEU A 29 15.30 -18.06 -20.38
CA LEU A 29 15.83 -19.26 -19.75
C LEU A 29 15.72 -20.47 -20.69
N THR A 30 14.52 -20.73 -21.23
CA THR A 30 14.28 -21.86 -22.15
C THR A 30 15.17 -21.79 -23.40
N MET A 31 15.36 -20.58 -23.96
CA MET A 31 16.25 -20.37 -25.10
C MET A 31 17.71 -20.67 -24.74
N ASN A 32 18.17 -20.24 -23.56
CA ASN A 32 19.55 -20.47 -23.12
C ASN A 32 19.83 -21.93 -22.74
N THR A 33 18.81 -22.69 -22.35
CA THR A 33 18.95 -24.12 -21.99
C THR A 33 18.68 -25.07 -23.17
N GLN A 34 18.34 -24.56 -24.36
CA GLN A 34 17.94 -25.39 -25.50
C GLN A 34 19.00 -26.42 -25.94
N ASN A 35 20.28 -26.07 -25.80
CA ASN A 35 21.42 -26.93 -26.18
C ASN A 35 21.91 -27.82 -25.02
N HIS A 36 21.26 -27.76 -23.85
CA HIS A 36 21.63 -28.52 -22.66
C HIS A 36 20.51 -29.49 -22.30
N ALA A 37 20.44 -30.64 -22.98
CA ALA A 37 19.33 -31.60 -22.88
C ALA A 37 19.04 -32.05 -21.44
N GLU A 38 20.08 -32.38 -20.66
CA GLU A 38 19.94 -32.79 -19.25
C GLU A 38 19.38 -31.65 -18.38
N LEU A 39 19.92 -30.43 -18.55
CA LEU A 39 19.44 -29.26 -17.82
C LEU A 39 17.98 -28.94 -18.18
N LYS A 40 17.64 -28.99 -19.48
CA LYS A 40 16.28 -28.78 -19.95
C LYS A 40 15.32 -29.77 -19.32
N LYS A 41 15.67 -31.06 -19.33
CA LYS A 41 14.86 -32.14 -18.72
C LYS A 41 14.70 -31.95 -17.22
N ALA A 42 15.73 -31.46 -16.53
CA ALA A 42 15.69 -31.21 -15.09
C ALA A 42 14.73 -30.06 -14.72
N ILE A 43 14.69 -28.98 -15.50
CA ILE A 43 13.87 -27.79 -15.20
C ILE A 43 12.46 -27.83 -15.83
N GLU A 44 12.23 -28.71 -16.80
CA GLU A 44 10.96 -28.85 -17.53
C GLU A 44 9.73 -28.96 -16.61
N PRO A 45 9.74 -29.74 -15.51
CA PRO A 45 8.60 -29.79 -14.59
C PRO A 45 8.24 -28.42 -13.98
N ALA A 46 9.24 -27.64 -13.58
CA ALA A 46 9.04 -26.32 -12.99
C ALA A 46 8.53 -25.31 -14.03
N VAL A 47 9.10 -25.34 -15.24
CA VAL A 47 8.64 -24.49 -16.35
C VAL A 47 7.20 -24.81 -16.73
N ASN A 48 6.84 -26.09 -16.82
CA ASN A 48 5.47 -26.51 -17.13
C ASN A 48 4.51 -26.10 -16.01
N ALA A 49 4.87 -26.29 -14.74
CA ALA A 49 4.06 -25.83 -13.61
C ALA A 49 3.80 -24.31 -13.65
N LEU A 50 4.81 -23.52 -14.01
CA LEU A 50 4.63 -22.08 -14.21
C LEU A 50 3.67 -21.80 -15.37
N HIS A 51 3.89 -22.39 -16.54
CA HIS A 51 3.08 -22.17 -17.75
C HIS A 51 1.62 -22.62 -17.59
N ASP A 52 1.40 -23.71 -16.86
CA ASP A 52 0.07 -24.27 -16.62
C ASP A 52 -0.72 -23.47 -15.58
N SER A 53 -0.06 -22.62 -14.78
CA SER A 53 -0.73 -21.77 -13.81
C SER A 53 -1.64 -20.73 -14.48
N ASP A 54 -2.85 -20.57 -13.92
CA ASP A 54 -3.79 -19.53 -14.37
C ASP A 54 -3.18 -18.14 -14.23
N LEU A 55 -2.38 -17.94 -13.19
CA LEU A 55 -1.62 -16.72 -12.95
C LEU A 55 -0.76 -16.34 -14.15
N TYR A 56 0.03 -17.29 -14.66
CA TYR A 56 0.90 -17.06 -15.81
C TYR A 56 0.12 -16.80 -17.10
N LYS A 57 -0.95 -17.56 -17.34
CA LYS A 57 -1.81 -17.40 -18.52
C LYS A 57 -2.46 -16.03 -18.56
N VAL A 58 -3.03 -15.59 -17.45
CA VAL A 58 -3.67 -14.27 -17.32
C VAL A 58 -2.63 -13.16 -17.50
N LEU A 59 -1.54 -13.15 -16.71
CA LEU A 59 -0.53 -12.09 -16.80
C LEU A 59 0.14 -12.01 -18.19
N THR A 60 0.33 -13.15 -18.86
CA THR A 60 0.83 -13.20 -20.24
C THR A 60 -0.16 -12.61 -21.23
N THR A 61 -1.45 -12.86 -21.04
CA THR A 61 -2.54 -12.29 -21.86
C THR A 61 -2.62 -10.78 -21.65
N THR A 62 -2.58 -10.32 -20.39
CA THR A 62 -2.50 -8.91 -20.02
C THR A 62 -1.28 -8.24 -20.67
N ARG A 63 -0.11 -8.87 -20.66
CA ARG A 63 1.09 -8.38 -21.35
C ARG A 63 0.87 -8.18 -22.85
N ASN A 64 0.23 -9.15 -23.51
CA ASN A 64 -0.04 -9.04 -24.94
C ASN A 64 -0.97 -7.85 -25.25
N PHE A 65 -1.96 -7.60 -24.39
CA PHE A 65 -2.77 -6.40 -24.48
C PHE A 65 -1.93 -5.12 -24.29
N LEU A 66 -1.09 -5.08 -23.25
CA LEU A 66 -0.22 -3.94 -22.94
C LEU A 66 0.73 -3.56 -24.09
N VAL A 67 1.34 -4.56 -24.71
CA VAL A 67 2.34 -4.36 -25.77
C VAL A 67 1.67 -3.94 -27.09
N HIS A 68 0.42 -4.33 -27.34
CA HIS A 68 -0.21 -4.15 -28.65
C HIS A 68 -1.36 -3.13 -28.69
N ARG A 69 -2.02 -2.80 -27.56
CA ARG A 69 -3.32 -2.12 -27.58
C ARG A 69 -3.53 -0.99 -26.56
N GLY A 70 -2.68 -0.78 -25.56
CA GLY A 70 -2.81 0.36 -24.63
C GLY A 70 -2.23 0.14 -23.23
N MET A 71 -2.50 1.07 -22.30
CA MET A 71 -2.13 0.95 -20.88
C MET A 71 -3.03 -0.04 -20.14
N LEU A 72 -2.54 -0.61 -19.02
CA LEU A 72 -3.30 -1.48 -18.13
C LEU A 72 -4.56 -0.75 -17.63
N GLU A 73 -5.74 -1.29 -17.93
CA GLU A 73 -6.98 -0.90 -17.27
C GLU A 73 -6.97 -1.48 -15.84
N LEU A 74 -6.40 -0.70 -14.92
CA LEU A 74 -6.48 -1.01 -13.50
C LEU A 74 -7.77 -0.47 -12.91
N GLU A 75 -8.40 -1.28 -12.09
CA GLU A 75 -9.41 -0.83 -11.16
C GLU A 75 -8.74 -0.43 -9.84
N SER A 76 -9.35 0.53 -9.16
CA SER A 76 -8.89 1.03 -7.88
C SER A 76 -10.11 1.17 -6.98
N GLN A 77 -10.02 0.56 -5.81
CA GLN A 77 -10.95 0.73 -4.72
C GLN A 77 -10.24 1.46 -3.58
N GLY A 78 -11.03 2.10 -2.72
CA GLY A 78 -10.46 2.77 -1.58
C GLY A 78 -11.45 3.00 -0.46
N SER A 79 -10.87 3.39 0.66
CA SER A 79 -11.58 3.90 1.81
C SER A 79 -10.75 5.03 2.40
N ALA A 80 -11.41 5.88 3.18
CA ALA A 80 -10.79 6.96 3.91
C ALA A 80 -11.24 6.87 5.37
N GLY A 81 -10.56 7.60 6.26
CA GLY A 81 -10.87 7.58 7.68
C GLY A 81 -9.66 7.87 8.53
N THR A 82 -9.57 7.22 9.69
CA THR A 82 -8.63 7.58 10.73
C THR A 82 -7.96 6.36 11.36
N THR A 83 -6.71 6.57 11.79
CA THR A 83 -5.90 5.55 12.46
C THR A 83 -5.34 6.05 13.77
N GLU A 84 -5.22 5.18 14.75
CA GLU A 84 -4.51 5.42 16.01
C GLU A 84 -3.29 4.48 16.06
N GLY A 85 -2.10 5.05 15.87
CA GLY A 85 -0.89 4.26 15.62
C GLY A 85 -1.06 3.35 14.41
N ARG A 86 -1.03 2.03 14.62
CA ARG A 86 -1.22 1.02 13.55
C ARG A 86 -2.66 0.55 13.35
N LYS A 87 -3.58 0.91 14.25
CA LYS A 87 -4.95 0.39 14.24
C LYS A 87 -5.88 1.33 13.47
N VAL A 88 -6.78 0.75 12.69
CA VAL A 88 -7.89 1.49 12.08
C VAL A 88 -8.88 1.85 13.18
N LYS A 89 -9.20 3.13 13.32
CA LYS A 89 -10.20 3.63 14.27
C LYS A 89 -11.56 3.71 13.58
N ILE A 90 -11.62 4.38 12.44
CA ILE A 90 -12.80 4.51 11.60
C ILE A 90 -12.37 4.40 10.14
N SER A 91 -13.15 3.70 9.32
CA SER A 91 -12.99 3.67 7.87
C SER A 91 -14.35 3.74 7.20
N PHE A 92 -14.47 4.51 6.12
CA PHE A 92 -15.68 4.59 5.32
C PHE A 92 -15.36 4.39 3.83
N PRO A 93 -16.29 3.81 3.05
CA PRO A 93 -16.11 3.69 1.60
C PRO A 93 -15.85 5.05 0.97
N PHE A 94 -14.71 5.20 0.31
CA PHE A 94 -14.32 6.45 -0.34
C PHE A 94 -13.66 6.12 -1.66
N ARG A 95 -14.25 6.59 -2.75
CA ARG A 95 -13.74 6.27 -4.08
C ARG A 95 -12.33 6.84 -4.24
N VAL A 96 -11.35 5.98 -4.52
CA VAL A 96 -10.01 6.35 -4.99
C VAL A 96 -9.90 5.90 -6.44
N HIS A 97 -9.98 6.83 -7.36
CA HIS A 97 -9.95 6.61 -8.79
C HIS A 97 -8.58 6.04 -9.24
N PRO A 98 -8.55 5.19 -10.28
CA PRO A 98 -7.30 4.65 -10.78
C PRO A 98 -6.30 5.73 -11.21
N TRP A 99 -6.74 6.84 -11.77
CA TRP A 99 -5.84 7.88 -12.30
C TRP A 99 -5.38 8.91 -11.26
N GLU A 100 -5.97 8.92 -10.06
CA GLU A 100 -5.59 9.86 -9.01
C GLU A 100 -4.67 9.20 -7.97
N SER A 101 -3.75 9.99 -7.44
CA SER A 101 -2.92 9.65 -6.29
C SER A 101 -3.72 9.64 -5.00
N SER A 102 -3.19 8.97 -3.98
CA SER A 102 -3.81 9.03 -2.65
C SER A 102 -3.73 10.43 -2.04
N ASP A 103 -2.79 11.27 -2.46
CA ASP A 103 -2.72 12.68 -2.07
C ASP A 103 -3.87 13.51 -2.67
N GLU A 104 -4.18 13.31 -3.96
CA GLU A 104 -5.33 13.95 -4.61
C GLU A 104 -6.65 13.46 -4.02
N ALA A 105 -6.77 12.15 -3.76
CA ALA A 105 -7.92 11.59 -3.06
C ALA A 105 -8.06 12.19 -1.64
N TYR A 106 -6.95 12.41 -0.94
CA TYR A 106 -6.92 13.04 0.37
C TYR A 106 -7.38 14.51 0.33
N ILE A 107 -7.03 15.27 -0.72
CA ILE A 107 -7.55 16.64 -0.92
C ILE A 107 -9.08 16.63 -1.04
N ARG A 108 -9.65 15.70 -1.81
CA ARG A 108 -11.11 15.54 -1.91
C ARG A 108 -11.74 15.12 -0.58
N TYR A 109 -11.08 14.25 0.17
CA TYR A 109 -11.53 13.86 1.51
C TYR A 109 -11.55 15.06 2.48
N LYS A 110 -10.51 15.90 2.47
CA LYS A 110 -10.50 17.16 3.24
C LYS A 110 -11.68 18.06 2.85
N GLU A 111 -11.97 18.18 1.57
CA GLU A 111 -13.09 19.00 1.08
C GLU A 111 -14.46 18.50 1.57
N VAL A 112 -14.68 17.18 1.61
CA VAL A 112 -15.89 16.59 2.21
C VAL A 112 -15.99 17.00 3.69
N CYS A 113 -14.90 16.90 4.43
CA CYS A 113 -14.86 17.29 5.84
C CYS A 113 -15.01 18.82 6.07
N ARG A 114 -14.59 19.66 5.12
CA ARG A 114 -14.82 21.12 5.22
C ARG A 114 -16.28 21.50 4.98
N THR A 115 -16.90 20.85 4.01
CA THR A 115 -18.23 21.23 3.52
C THR A 115 -19.37 20.60 4.32
N ASP A 116 -19.13 19.44 4.94
CA ASP A 116 -20.13 18.70 5.71
C ASP A 116 -19.65 18.45 7.15
N LYS A 117 -20.25 19.18 8.11
CA LYS A 117 -19.98 19.04 9.55
C LYS A 117 -20.36 17.67 10.12
N MET A 118 -21.40 17.05 9.58
CA MET A 118 -21.81 15.71 10.00
C MET A 118 -20.76 14.69 9.59
N MET A 119 -20.30 14.76 8.33
CA MET A 119 -19.21 13.91 7.85
C MET A 119 -17.92 14.20 8.62
N ARG A 120 -17.56 15.46 8.84
CA ARG A 120 -16.40 15.83 9.66
C ARG A 120 -16.40 15.15 11.04
N GLY A 121 -17.55 15.15 11.72
CA GLY A 121 -17.69 14.53 13.03
C GLY A 121 -17.67 13.00 13.00
N LEU A 122 -18.12 12.39 11.91
CA LEU A 122 -18.20 10.94 11.77
C LEU A 122 -16.88 10.29 11.30
N ILE A 123 -16.22 10.90 10.33
CA ILE A 123 -15.10 10.29 9.60
C ILE A 123 -13.78 11.06 9.72
N GLY A 124 -13.82 12.30 10.21
CA GLY A 124 -12.62 13.12 10.38
C GLY A 124 -11.77 12.72 11.59
N PRO A 125 -10.46 13.03 11.59
CA PRO A 125 -9.57 12.80 12.72
C PRO A 125 -9.98 13.60 13.96
N ASP A 126 -9.72 13.02 15.13
CA ASP A 126 -9.72 13.70 16.43
C ASP A 126 -8.28 13.90 16.91
N CYS A 127 -8.09 14.42 18.13
CA CYS A 127 -6.78 14.74 18.70
C CYS A 127 -5.84 13.53 18.86
N ASP A 128 -6.36 12.30 18.84
CA ASP A 128 -5.55 11.09 19.00
C ASP A 128 -5.46 10.25 17.72
N SER A 129 -6.06 10.70 16.61
CA SER A 129 -6.08 9.94 15.37
C SER A 129 -5.56 10.73 14.17
N ALA A 130 -4.82 10.02 13.32
CA ALA A 130 -4.28 10.54 12.07
C ALA A 130 -5.21 10.16 10.91
N PRO A 131 -5.50 11.08 9.99
CA PRO A 131 -6.26 10.76 8.79
C PRO A 131 -5.47 9.84 7.86
N ALA A 132 -6.17 8.97 7.14
CA ALA A 132 -5.57 8.01 6.24
C ALA A 132 -6.44 7.69 5.01
N ILE A 133 -5.77 7.28 3.94
CA ILE A 133 -6.37 6.74 2.72
C ILE A 133 -5.90 5.29 2.55
N TRP A 134 -6.84 4.38 2.40
CA TRP A 134 -6.61 3.01 1.98
C TRP A 134 -6.85 2.91 0.48
N ARG A 135 -5.95 2.24 -0.20
CA ARG A 135 -6.06 1.95 -1.63
C ARG A 135 -5.91 0.46 -1.86
N THR A 136 -6.66 -0.07 -2.82
CA THR A 136 -6.49 -1.43 -3.32
C THR A 136 -6.51 -1.40 -4.85
N TRP A 137 -5.48 -1.97 -5.47
CA TRP A 137 -5.38 -2.06 -6.91
C TRP A 137 -5.82 -3.44 -7.38
N ILE A 138 -6.67 -3.49 -8.40
CA ILE A 138 -7.31 -4.72 -8.86
C ILE A 138 -7.17 -4.84 -10.39
N ILE A 139 -6.92 -6.04 -10.89
CA ILE A 139 -7.12 -6.42 -12.29
C ILE A 139 -8.41 -7.24 -12.37
N LYS A 140 -9.25 -6.95 -13.37
CA LYS A 140 -10.56 -7.61 -13.55
C LYS A 140 -10.46 -9.14 -13.61
N ASP A 141 -9.37 -9.66 -14.18
CA ASP A 141 -9.11 -11.09 -14.31
C ASP A 141 -8.73 -11.77 -12.96
N PHE A 142 -8.43 -10.99 -11.93
CA PHE A 142 -8.19 -11.45 -10.55
C PHE A 142 -9.11 -10.70 -9.56
N PRO A 143 -10.43 -10.94 -9.63
CA PRO A 143 -11.38 -10.19 -8.83
C PRO A 143 -11.10 -10.38 -7.33
N GLY A 144 -11.14 -9.28 -6.58
CA GLY A 144 -10.95 -9.29 -5.12
C GLY A 144 -9.51 -9.50 -4.64
N ARG A 145 -8.53 -9.59 -5.54
CA ARG A 145 -7.12 -9.71 -5.18
C ARG A 145 -6.39 -8.39 -5.37
N ASP A 146 -5.60 -8.00 -4.38
CA ASP A 146 -4.68 -6.88 -4.54
C ASP A 146 -3.51 -7.25 -5.46
N LEU A 147 -3.08 -6.30 -6.28
CA LEU A 147 -2.02 -6.54 -7.24
C LEU A 147 -0.64 -6.77 -6.63
N LEU A 148 -0.35 -6.31 -5.41
CA LEU A 148 0.88 -6.71 -4.74
C LEU A 148 0.89 -8.20 -4.39
N ASP A 149 -0.26 -8.73 -3.97
CA ASP A 149 -0.38 -10.16 -3.65
C ASP A 149 -0.27 -11.02 -4.91
N VAL A 150 -0.89 -10.59 -6.01
CA VAL A 150 -0.75 -11.22 -7.33
C VAL A 150 0.71 -11.17 -7.82
N ALA A 151 1.37 -10.02 -7.71
CA ALA A 151 2.76 -9.85 -8.12
C ALA A 151 3.72 -10.69 -7.26
N PHE A 152 3.46 -10.78 -5.96
CA PHE A 152 4.26 -11.62 -5.07
C PHE A 152 4.14 -13.09 -5.42
N GLU A 153 2.92 -13.60 -5.59
CA GLU A 153 2.72 -14.99 -6.01
C GLU A 153 3.43 -15.29 -7.33
N ALA A 154 3.31 -14.39 -8.31
CA ALA A 154 3.97 -14.53 -9.60
C ALA A 154 5.50 -14.53 -9.46
N TRP A 155 6.05 -13.64 -8.63
CA TRP A 155 7.49 -13.60 -8.35
C TRP A 155 7.98 -14.90 -7.70
N THR A 156 7.25 -15.44 -6.72
CA THR A 156 7.59 -16.71 -6.08
C THR A 156 7.60 -17.86 -7.08
N ARG A 157 6.56 -17.95 -7.94
CA ARG A 157 6.50 -18.98 -9.00
C ARG A 157 7.64 -18.88 -10.00
N LEU A 158 8.02 -17.68 -10.41
CA LEU A 158 9.19 -17.47 -11.26
C LEU A 158 10.49 -17.87 -10.52
N GLY A 159 10.58 -17.51 -9.23
CA GLY A 159 11.68 -17.88 -8.36
C GLY A 159 11.87 -19.39 -8.23
N GLU A 160 10.78 -20.17 -8.15
CA GLU A 160 10.82 -21.64 -8.14
C GLU A 160 11.51 -22.19 -9.40
N VAL A 161 11.18 -21.65 -10.59
CA VAL A 161 11.81 -22.05 -11.86
C VAL A 161 13.30 -21.70 -11.89
N LEU A 162 13.65 -20.50 -11.43
CA LEU A 162 15.04 -20.06 -11.37
C LEU A 162 15.84 -20.88 -10.35
N SER A 163 15.25 -21.19 -9.19
CA SER A 163 15.85 -22.03 -8.16
C SER A 163 16.13 -23.44 -8.68
N ALA A 164 15.15 -24.08 -9.33
CA ALA A 164 15.33 -25.39 -9.95
C ALA A 164 16.44 -25.38 -11.01
N THR A 165 16.62 -24.26 -11.73
CA THR A 165 17.71 -24.10 -12.69
C THR A 165 19.08 -24.03 -12.01
N VAL A 166 19.18 -23.29 -10.89
CA VAL A 166 20.42 -23.19 -10.12
C VAL A 166 20.80 -24.54 -9.52
N GLU A 167 19.83 -25.24 -8.92
CA GLU A 167 20.03 -26.58 -8.35
C GLU A 167 20.46 -27.59 -9.42
N ALA A 168 19.82 -27.57 -10.60
CA ALA A 168 20.19 -28.43 -11.72
C ALA A 168 21.61 -28.15 -12.26
N ARG A 169 22.19 -26.99 -11.95
CA ARG A 169 23.59 -26.64 -12.24
C ARG A 169 24.54 -26.92 -11.07
N GLY A 170 24.06 -27.53 -9.99
CA GLY A 170 24.84 -27.86 -8.80
C GLY A 170 25.02 -26.70 -7.81
N GLY A 171 24.22 -25.64 -7.94
CA GLY A 171 24.19 -24.54 -6.95
C GLY A 171 23.18 -24.78 -5.84
N GLU A 172 23.15 -23.86 -4.88
CA GLU A 172 22.13 -23.85 -3.81
C GLU A 172 20.83 -23.19 -4.31
N PRO A 173 19.65 -23.66 -3.85
CA PRO A 173 18.37 -23.06 -4.21
C PRO A 173 18.30 -21.59 -3.79
N LEU A 174 17.52 -20.81 -4.52
CA LEU A 174 17.32 -19.39 -4.22
C LEU A 174 16.48 -19.22 -2.96
N ASP A 175 16.84 -18.25 -2.12
CA ASP A 175 15.97 -17.81 -1.02
C ASP A 175 14.78 -17.01 -1.56
N LEU A 176 13.58 -17.60 -1.46
CA LEU A 176 12.33 -17.00 -1.93
C LEU A 176 11.55 -16.31 -0.80
N SER A 177 12.14 -16.17 0.41
CA SER A 177 11.49 -15.56 1.58
C SER A 177 11.16 -14.08 1.39
N MET A 178 11.86 -13.39 0.46
CA MET A 178 11.64 -11.98 0.12
C MET A 178 11.62 -11.07 1.37
N PRO A 179 12.74 -10.96 2.12
CA PRO A 179 12.79 -10.22 3.38
C PRO A 179 12.50 -8.72 3.22
N CYS A 180 12.56 -8.19 1.99
CA CYS A 180 12.23 -6.82 1.65
C CYS A 180 10.72 -6.57 1.49
N ARG A 181 9.87 -7.61 1.55
CA ARG A 181 8.41 -7.48 1.45
C ARG A 181 7.87 -6.82 2.71
N HIS A 182 7.14 -5.74 2.53
CA HIS A 182 6.38 -5.12 3.62
C HIS A 182 5.01 -5.78 3.75
N ASP A 183 4.41 -5.66 4.94
CA ASP A 183 3.02 -6.07 5.17
C ASP A 183 2.09 -5.36 4.16
N PRO A 184 1.37 -6.10 3.29
CA PRO A 184 0.50 -5.50 2.28
C PRO A 184 -0.51 -4.52 2.86
N GLU A 185 -1.02 -4.78 4.07
CA GLU A 185 -1.98 -3.90 4.72
C GLU A 185 -1.36 -2.55 5.12
N LEU A 186 -0.05 -2.52 5.38
CA LEU A 186 0.66 -1.27 5.63
C LEU A 186 0.96 -0.51 4.33
N VAL A 187 1.27 -1.23 3.25
CA VAL A 187 1.53 -0.60 1.93
C VAL A 187 0.25 0.00 1.34
N LYS A 188 -0.91 -0.59 1.61
CA LYS A 188 -2.22 -0.09 1.17
C LYS A 188 -2.62 1.22 1.84
N VAL A 189 -2.00 1.57 2.98
CA VAL A 189 -2.40 2.70 3.82
C VAL A 189 -1.41 3.84 3.72
N LYS A 190 -1.89 4.98 3.25
CA LYS A 190 -1.18 6.25 3.38
C LYS A 190 -1.75 7.06 4.52
N ARG A 191 -0.97 7.27 5.57
CA ARG A 191 -1.30 8.17 6.67
C ARG A 191 -0.87 9.59 6.33
N PHE A 192 -1.63 10.56 6.82
CA PHE A 192 -1.39 11.98 6.63
C PHE A 192 -1.24 12.69 7.97
N SER A 193 -0.65 13.88 7.95
CA SER A 193 -0.45 14.71 9.13
C SER A 193 -1.80 15.10 9.73
N GLN A 194 -1.99 14.79 11.01
CA GLN A 194 -3.12 15.25 11.79
C GLN A 194 -3.12 16.77 11.88
N ARG A 195 -1.97 17.38 12.18
CA ARG A 195 -1.81 18.84 12.24
C ARG A 195 -2.25 19.52 10.96
N ASP A 196 -1.76 19.04 9.81
CA ASP A 196 -2.07 19.65 8.51
C ASP A 196 -3.57 19.55 8.22
N PHE A 197 -4.20 18.44 8.64
CA PHE A 197 -5.65 18.30 8.52
C PHE A 197 -6.38 19.39 9.33
N PHE A 198 -6.09 19.53 10.63
CA PHE A 198 -6.77 20.52 11.48
C PHE A 198 -6.51 21.95 11.00
N LEU A 199 -5.29 22.25 10.58
CA LEU A 199 -4.94 23.55 10.05
C LEU A 199 -5.70 23.88 8.76
N GLU A 200 -5.74 22.94 7.81
CA GLU A 200 -6.35 23.18 6.49
C GLU A 200 -7.88 23.01 6.45
N VAL A 201 -8.46 22.24 7.37
CA VAL A 201 -9.90 21.97 7.42
C VAL A 201 -10.60 22.89 8.40
N GLU A 202 -9.98 23.18 9.55
CA GLU A 202 -10.59 23.94 10.64
C GLU A 202 -9.88 25.27 10.93
N GLY A 203 -8.71 25.52 10.34
CA GLY A 203 -7.92 26.71 10.64
C GLY A 203 -7.23 26.66 12.01
N ILE A 204 -7.11 25.47 12.61
CA ILE A 204 -6.56 25.28 13.96
C ILE A 204 -5.11 24.82 13.87
N ASP A 205 -4.18 25.61 14.43
CA ASP A 205 -2.80 25.15 14.64
C ASP A 205 -2.68 24.44 15.99
N LEU A 206 -2.55 23.11 15.95
CA LEU A 206 -2.47 22.28 17.16
C LEU A 206 -1.28 22.63 18.05
N ASP A 207 -0.16 23.07 17.48
CA ASP A 207 1.04 23.44 18.27
C ASP A 207 0.78 24.73 19.07
N GLU A 208 0.07 25.69 18.48
CA GLU A 208 -0.30 26.93 19.15
C GLU A 208 -1.32 26.68 20.28
N GLU A 209 -2.31 25.82 20.01
CA GLU A 209 -3.30 25.43 21.02
C GLU A 209 -2.69 24.66 22.17
N GLU A 210 -1.73 23.75 21.90
CA GLU A 210 -1.00 23.05 22.95
C GLU A 210 -0.20 24.04 23.82
N ARG A 211 0.46 25.03 23.19
CA ARG A 211 1.18 26.07 23.92
C ARG A 211 0.27 26.88 24.85
N LYS A 212 -0.86 27.38 24.32
CA LYS A 212 -1.86 28.12 25.13
C LYS A 212 -2.35 27.27 26.30
N TRP A 213 -2.67 26.00 26.05
CA TRP A 213 -3.13 25.09 27.09
C TRP A 213 -2.07 24.86 28.18
N ARG A 214 -0.80 24.71 27.81
CA ARG A 214 0.31 24.55 28.77
C ARG A 214 0.50 25.81 29.62
N GLU A 215 0.41 27.00 29.03
CA GLU A 215 0.49 28.28 29.74
C GLU A 215 -0.68 28.45 30.73
N GLU A 216 -1.91 28.18 30.29
CA GLU A 216 -3.11 28.23 31.14
C GLU A 216 -3.09 27.19 32.27
N LYS A 217 -2.60 25.98 31.98
CA LYS A 217 -2.43 24.95 32.99
C LYS A 217 -1.41 25.38 34.05
N ALA A 218 -0.26 25.93 33.63
CA ALA A 218 0.74 26.47 34.54
C ALA A 218 0.18 27.61 35.41
N HIS A 219 -0.63 28.50 34.84
CA HIS A 219 -1.31 29.56 35.58
C HIS A 219 -2.28 29.01 36.63
N ARG A 220 -3.15 28.06 36.24
CA ARG A 220 -4.11 27.42 37.17
C ARG A 220 -3.42 26.64 38.28
N ASP A 221 -2.34 25.94 37.96
CA ASP A 221 -1.57 25.17 38.95
C ASP A 221 -0.85 26.12 39.93
N ALA A 222 -0.37 27.26 39.45
CA ALA A 222 0.18 28.32 40.30
C ALA A 222 -0.87 28.91 41.25
N GLU A 223 -2.08 29.21 40.76
CA GLU A 223 -3.19 29.73 41.59
C GLU A 223 -3.71 28.71 42.62
N ARG A 224 -3.70 27.41 42.29
CA ARG A 224 -4.06 26.33 43.23
C ARG A 224 -3.00 26.11 44.30
N GLY A 225 -1.72 26.33 43.97
CA GLY A 225 -0.61 26.28 44.93
C GLY A 225 -0.64 27.41 45.98
N THR A 226 -1.39 28.48 45.74
CA THR A 226 -1.46 29.67 46.62
C THR A 226 -2.65 29.68 47.59
N GLN A 227 -3.55 28.68 47.59
CA GLN A 227 -4.62 28.62 48.60
C GLN A 227 -4.07 28.13 49.96
N PRO A 228 -4.04 28.98 51.01
CA PRO A 228 -3.59 28.55 52.33
C PRO A 228 -4.62 27.57 52.91
N THR A 229 -4.15 26.40 53.33
CA THR A 229 -4.94 25.42 54.08
C THR A 229 -5.41 26.10 55.37
N GLN A 230 -6.66 26.56 55.42
CA GLN A 230 -7.26 27.03 56.66
C GLN A 230 -7.43 25.84 57.61
N ARG A 231 -6.39 25.57 58.40
CA ARG A 231 -6.49 24.72 59.59
C ARG A 231 -7.38 25.42 60.60
N LYS A 232 -8.66 25.02 60.65
CA LYS A 232 -9.52 25.23 61.82
C LYS A 232 -8.82 24.60 63.03
N LYS A 233 -8.37 25.44 63.96
CA LYS A 233 -7.94 24.98 65.29
C LYS A 233 -9.18 24.91 66.22
N PRO A 234 -9.24 23.90 67.09
CA PRO A 234 -10.35 23.66 68.02
C PRO A 234 -10.45 24.71 69.12
#